data_AF-A0A924XV42-F1
#
_entry.id   AF-A0A924XV42-F1
#
_cell.length_a   1.000
_cell.length_b   1.000
_cell.length_c   1.000
_cell.angle_alpha   90.00
_cell.angle_beta   90.00
_cell.angle_gamma   90.00
#
_symmetry.space_group_name_H-M   'P 1'
#
loop_
_entity.id
_entity.type
_entity.pdbx_description
1 polymer ?
#
loop_
_entity_poly.entity_id
_entity_poly.type
_entity_poly.pdbx_seq_one_letter_code
_entity_poly.pdbx_strand_id
1 'polypeptide(L)'
;MIRPKVFNLFLFALVAWLSCGAVFAAEPTLTTKEADPLPTTVKQNDPVTFTLVFKDADGDRIKSSVLRLKTPSGAESVINGKNVSNETASGVDVTWDAKMNEPGEYKATFIVSSTDGDVLYPAQGQAAHQFTVENLPIKWGIFAGGTLVSLLFLPYLTYVLFRSMNQRGDPSGAARGALLIGILLSAALFIYLFASAYGPLAFAGGIIAGLAGIVMVLTQKRR
;
A
#
# COMPACT_ATOMS: atom_id res chain seq x y z
N MET A 1 58.75 -55.86 1.74
CA MET A 1 57.66 -56.79 2.15
C MET A 1 56.73 -56.04 3.10
N ILE A 2 55.73 -55.33 2.57
CA ILE A 2 54.78 -54.51 3.35
C ILE A 2 53.53 -55.35 3.57
N ARG A 3 53.08 -55.48 4.82
CA ARG A 3 51.97 -56.37 5.20
C ARG A 3 50.65 -55.91 4.52
N PRO A 4 49.95 -56.78 3.75
CA PRO A 4 48.78 -56.42 2.95
C PRO A 4 47.53 -56.03 3.75
N LYS A 5 47.55 -56.15 5.09
CA LYS A 5 46.40 -55.81 5.96
C LYS A 5 46.31 -54.34 6.36
N VAL A 6 47.40 -53.55 6.22
CA VAL A 6 47.42 -52.13 6.65
C VAL A 6 46.94 -51.20 5.53
N PHE A 7 47.08 -51.61 4.27
CA PHE A 7 46.70 -50.81 3.10
C PHE A 7 45.17 -50.69 2.93
N ASN A 8 44.42 -51.75 3.27
CA ASN A 8 42.95 -51.73 3.21
C ASN A 8 42.28 -50.85 4.29
N LEU A 9 42.95 -50.60 5.42
CA LEU A 9 42.38 -49.77 6.49
C LEU A 9 42.48 -48.27 6.17
N PHE A 10 43.53 -47.85 5.46
CA PHE A 10 43.71 -46.46 5.03
C PHE A 10 42.76 -46.05 3.90
N LEU A 11 42.42 -46.98 3.00
CA LEU A 11 41.50 -46.70 1.89
C LEU A 11 40.05 -46.49 2.37
N PHE A 12 39.62 -47.20 3.42
CA PHE A 12 38.28 -47.02 4.01
C PHE A 12 38.15 -45.72 4.81
N ALA A 13 39.21 -45.26 5.49
CA ALA A 13 39.19 -44.01 6.22
C ALA A 13 39.13 -42.77 5.29
N LEU A 14 39.76 -42.84 4.11
CA LEU A 14 39.74 -41.75 3.13
C LEU A 14 38.37 -41.62 2.44
N VAL A 15 37.68 -42.74 2.16
CA VAL A 15 36.34 -42.75 1.55
C VAL A 15 35.28 -42.25 2.54
N ALA A 16 35.41 -42.55 3.83
CA ALA A 16 34.49 -42.06 4.87
C ALA A 16 34.63 -40.53 5.12
N TRP A 17 35.80 -39.95 4.86
CA TRP A 17 36.03 -38.51 4.99
C TRP A 17 35.49 -37.71 3.78
N LEU A 18 35.44 -38.33 2.60
CA LEU A 18 34.92 -37.72 1.37
C LEU A 18 33.37 -37.74 1.27
N SER A 19 32.68 -38.51 2.10
CA SER A 19 31.21 -38.55 2.16
C SER A 19 30.59 -37.56 3.14
N CYS A 20 31.39 -36.77 3.86
CA CYS A 20 30.86 -35.67 4.67
C CYS A 20 30.68 -34.43 3.76
N GLY A 21 29.79 -34.57 2.77
CA GLY A 21 29.24 -33.40 2.10
C GLY A 21 28.55 -32.56 3.16
N ALA A 22 29.00 -31.33 3.35
CA ALA A 22 28.26 -30.36 4.14
C ALA A 22 26.85 -30.28 3.55
N VAL A 23 25.88 -30.86 4.24
CA VAL A 23 24.47 -30.54 4.01
C VAL A 23 24.35 -29.11 4.49
N PHE A 24 24.57 -28.15 3.58
CA PHE A 24 24.20 -26.77 3.83
C PHE A 24 22.68 -26.77 3.92
N ALA A 25 22.16 -26.52 5.12
CA ALA A 25 20.74 -26.28 5.35
C ALA A 25 20.26 -25.23 4.33
N ALA A 26 19.14 -25.51 3.69
CA ALA A 26 18.59 -24.63 2.68
C ALA A 26 18.02 -23.39 3.39
N GLU A 27 18.50 -22.20 3.02
CA GLU A 27 18.06 -20.99 3.71
C GLU A 27 16.54 -20.81 3.64
N PRO A 28 15.88 -20.54 4.77
CA PRO A 28 14.45 -20.29 4.79
C PRO A 28 14.10 -19.00 4.05
N THR A 29 12.91 -18.97 3.45
CA THR A 29 12.45 -17.87 2.60
C THR A 29 11.10 -17.35 3.05
N LEU A 30 10.88 -16.05 2.84
CA LEU A 30 9.62 -15.38 3.15
C LEU A 30 9.19 -14.57 1.93
N THR A 31 8.04 -14.91 1.36
CA THR A 31 7.57 -14.33 0.09
C THR A 31 6.09 -13.96 0.15
N THR A 32 5.68 -12.99 -0.66
CA THR A 32 4.26 -12.73 -0.89
C THR A 32 3.63 -13.80 -1.76
N LYS A 33 2.33 -14.00 -1.58
CA LYS A 33 1.55 -14.82 -2.50
C LYS A 33 1.23 -13.98 -3.73
N GLU A 34 1.56 -14.46 -4.92
CA GLU A 34 1.25 -13.71 -6.16
C GLU A 34 -0.24 -13.38 -6.29
N ALA A 35 -1.10 -14.29 -5.83
CA ALA A 35 -2.55 -14.11 -5.83
C ALA A 35 -3.07 -13.17 -4.73
N ASP A 36 -2.26 -12.85 -3.73
CA ASP A 36 -2.63 -12.01 -2.59
C ASP A 36 -1.43 -11.14 -2.15
N PRO A 37 -1.12 -10.08 -2.93
CA PRO A 37 -0.02 -9.19 -2.61
C PRO A 37 -0.34 -8.36 -1.36
N LEU A 38 0.70 -7.93 -0.64
CA LEU A 38 0.49 -7.07 0.53
C LEU A 38 -0.22 -5.78 0.14
N PRO A 39 -1.19 -5.31 0.97
CA PRO A 39 -1.92 -4.11 0.66
C PRO A 39 -0.99 -2.88 0.66
N THR A 40 -1.20 -2.00 -0.31
CA THR A 40 -0.54 -0.69 -0.40
C THR A 40 -1.38 0.42 0.25
N THR A 41 -2.67 0.15 0.46
CA THR A 41 -3.62 1.09 1.05
C THR A 41 -4.54 0.33 2.00
N VAL A 42 -4.73 0.85 3.21
CA VAL A 42 -5.63 0.27 4.22
C VAL A 42 -6.51 1.38 4.82
N LYS A 43 -7.67 1.00 5.36
CA LYS A 43 -8.60 1.95 5.98
C LYS A 43 -8.27 2.11 7.46
N GLN A 44 -8.30 3.34 7.96
CA GLN A 44 -8.11 3.60 9.38
C GLN A 44 -9.22 2.92 10.19
N ASN A 45 -8.84 2.33 11.32
CA ASN A 45 -9.68 1.61 12.26
C ASN A 45 -10.30 0.30 11.76
N ASP A 46 -10.09 -0.07 10.50
CA ASP A 46 -10.49 -1.37 9.98
C ASP A 46 -9.39 -2.41 10.28
N PRO A 47 -9.77 -3.65 10.66
CA PRO A 47 -8.81 -4.73 10.81
C PRO A 47 -8.22 -5.09 9.45
N VAL A 48 -6.90 -5.29 9.41
CA VAL A 48 -6.16 -5.78 8.25
C VAL A 48 -5.36 -7.01 8.64
N THR A 49 -5.39 -8.04 7.80
CA THR A 49 -4.56 -9.23 7.94
C THR A 49 -3.49 -9.19 6.86
N PHE A 50 -2.23 -9.19 7.25
CA PHE A 50 -1.11 -9.36 6.33
C PHE A 50 -0.76 -10.84 6.24
N THR A 51 -0.56 -11.36 5.03
CA THR A 51 -0.23 -12.77 4.81
C THR A 51 1.07 -12.88 4.02
N LEU A 52 2.01 -13.68 4.52
CA LEU A 52 3.23 -14.06 3.81
C LEU A 52 3.39 -15.58 3.85
N VAL A 53 4.06 -16.13 2.85
CA VAL A 53 4.40 -17.55 2.76
C VAL A 53 5.81 -17.73 3.28
N PHE A 54 5.95 -18.46 4.38
CA PHE A 54 7.23 -18.92 4.90
C PHE A 54 7.54 -20.31 4.35
N LYS A 55 8.71 -20.51 3.75
CA LYS A 55 9.12 -21.81 3.21
C LYS A 55 10.53 -22.14 3.66
N ASP A 56 10.69 -23.34 4.20
CA ASP A 56 11.93 -23.87 4.76
C ASP A 56 12.09 -25.30 4.25
N ALA A 57 13.04 -25.56 3.35
CA ALA A 57 13.12 -26.83 2.63
C ALA A 57 13.51 -28.01 3.53
N ASP A 58 14.14 -27.73 4.68
CA ASP A 58 14.49 -28.72 5.69
C ASP A 58 13.31 -29.09 6.60
N GLY A 59 12.17 -28.40 6.43
CA GLY A 59 10.93 -28.67 7.16
C GLY A 59 10.98 -28.16 8.60
N ASP A 60 11.86 -27.21 8.88
CA ASP A 60 12.06 -26.67 10.21
C ASP A 60 10.88 -25.81 10.67
N ARG A 61 10.57 -25.89 11.97
CA ARG A 61 9.39 -25.24 12.52
C ARG A 61 9.63 -23.76 12.81
N ILE A 62 8.60 -22.95 12.57
CA ILE A 62 8.58 -21.56 12.99
C ILE A 62 8.62 -21.48 14.53
N LYS A 63 9.63 -20.80 15.08
CA LYS A 63 9.75 -20.52 16.52
C LYS A 63 9.01 -19.25 16.91
N SER A 64 9.09 -18.22 16.08
CA SER A 64 8.40 -16.95 16.28
C SER A 64 8.15 -16.26 14.95
N SER A 65 7.10 -15.44 14.91
CA SER A 65 6.83 -14.55 13.78
C SER A 65 6.38 -13.20 14.32
N VAL A 66 6.96 -12.12 13.82
CA VAL A 66 6.68 -10.76 14.28
C VAL A 66 6.61 -9.80 13.11
N LEU A 67 5.67 -8.86 13.20
CA LEU A 67 5.55 -7.71 12.32
C LEU A 67 5.96 -6.48 13.12
N ARG A 68 7.01 -5.79 12.66
CA ARG A 68 7.40 -4.46 13.14
C ARG A 68 6.74 -3.41 12.26
N LEU A 69 5.93 -2.56 12.87
CA LEU A 69 5.23 -1.46 12.22
C LEU A 69 5.74 -0.14 12.76
N LYS A 70 6.24 0.71 11.87
CA LYS A 70 6.54 2.09 12.18
C LYS A 70 5.38 2.98 11.74
N THR A 71 4.83 3.74 12.69
CA THR A 71 3.72 4.68 12.47
C THR A 71 4.21 5.95 11.76
N PRO A 72 3.29 6.77 11.22
CA PRO A 72 3.62 8.07 10.64
C PRO A 72 4.27 9.02 11.66
N SER A 73 3.88 8.90 12.93
CA SER A 73 4.48 9.63 14.07
C SER A 73 5.88 9.13 14.46
N GLY A 74 6.35 8.02 13.86
CA GLY A 74 7.64 7.42 14.11
C GLY A 74 7.67 6.42 15.27
N ALA A 75 6.55 6.19 15.95
CA ALA A 75 6.41 5.15 16.96
C ALA A 75 6.52 3.76 16.32
N GLU A 76 6.98 2.78 17.09
CA GLU A 76 7.13 1.40 16.63
C GLU A 76 6.21 0.48 17.42
N SER A 77 5.54 -0.43 16.72
CA SER A 77 4.67 -1.46 17.28
C SER A 77 5.13 -2.83 16.79
N VAL A 78 5.08 -3.82 17.68
CA VAL A 78 5.41 -5.21 17.36
C VAL A 78 4.16 -6.06 17.52
N ILE A 79 3.80 -6.78 16.45
CA ILE A 79 2.62 -7.63 16.40
C ILE A 79 3.08 -9.07 16.19
N ASN A 80 2.65 -9.99 17.04
CA ASN A 80 2.95 -11.40 16.88
C ASN A 80 2.11 -12.00 15.76
N GLY A 81 2.74 -12.80 14.90
CA GLY A 81 2.09 -13.53 13.84
C GLY A 81 1.44 -14.82 14.33
N LYS A 82 0.62 -15.38 13.47
CA LYS A 82 -0.03 -16.68 13.62
C LYS A 82 0.29 -17.52 12.39
N ASN A 83 0.49 -18.81 12.57
CA ASN A 83 0.67 -19.76 11.48
C ASN A 83 -0.41 -20.84 11.57
N VAL A 84 -0.93 -21.25 10.42
CA VAL A 84 -2.06 -22.20 10.34
C VAL A 84 -1.56 -23.65 10.27
N SER A 85 -0.32 -23.88 9.83
CA SER A 85 0.30 -25.19 9.69
C SER A 85 1.71 -25.22 10.30
N ASN A 86 2.21 -26.43 10.53
CA ASN A 86 3.60 -26.70 10.90
C ASN A 86 4.39 -27.32 9.73
N GLU A 87 3.77 -27.50 8.56
CA GLU A 87 4.42 -28.01 7.35
C GLU A 87 5.11 -26.86 6.60
N THR A 88 6.39 -26.63 6.88
CA THR A 88 7.16 -25.51 6.32
C THR A 88 7.87 -25.86 5.01
N ALA A 89 8.08 -27.15 4.72
CA ALA A 89 8.73 -27.64 3.49
C ALA A 89 7.97 -27.27 2.20
N SER A 90 6.65 -27.34 2.25
CA SER A 90 5.76 -26.96 1.13
C SER A 90 5.43 -25.47 1.11
N GLY A 91 5.75 -24.74 2.18
CA GLY A 91 5.35 -23.36 2.42
C GLY A 91 4.12 -23.26 3.32
N VAL A 92 4.17 -22.37 4.31
CA VAL A 92 3.07 -22.10 5.24
C VAL A 92 2.71 -20.63 5.25
N ASP A 93 1.41 -20.35 5.29
CA ASP A 93 0.88 -19.00 5.46
C ASP A 93 1.09 -18.54 6.91
N VAL A 94 1.80 -17.41 7.05
CA VAL A 94 1.99 -16.66 8.29
C VAL A 94 1.17 -15.39 8.19
N THR A 95 0.32 -15.15 9.18
CA THR A 95 -0.62 -14.04 9.19
C THR A 95 -0.40 -13.10 10.38
N TRP A 96 -0.57 -11.80 10.15
CA TRP A 96 -0.53 -10.77 11.20
C TRP A 96 -1.78 -9.91 11.13
N ASP A 97 -2.56 -9.94 12.20
CA ASP A 97 -3.75 -9.10 12.35
C ASP A 97 -3.37 -7.78 12.99
N ALA A 98 -3.60 -6.68 12.28
CA ALA A 98 -3.28 -5.34 12.73
C ALA A 98 -4.49 -4.40 12.56
N LYS A 99 -4.51 -3.35 13.39
CA LYS A 99 -5.49 -2.27 13.28
C LYS A 99 -4.77 -0.94 13.37
N MET A 100 -4.94 -0.10 12.36
CA MET A 100 -4.22 1.17 12.25
C MET A 100 -5.09 2.31 12.77
N ASN A 101 -4.59 3.01 13.79
CA ASN A 101 -5.33 4.07 14.46
C ASN A 101 -4.90 5.48 14.02
N GLU A 102 -3.81 5.62 13.27
CA GLU A 102 -3.33 6.90 12.74
C GLU A 102 -3.40 6.87 11.20
N PRO A 103 -3.85 7.94 10.53
CA PRO A 103 -3.73 8.04 9.08
C PRO A 103 -2.31 8.45 8.67
N GLY A 104 -1.87 8.03 7.49
CA GLY A 104 -0.56 8.38 6.93
C GLY A 104 0.24 7.17 6.42
N GLU A 105 1.52 7.39 6.16
CA GLU A 105 2.42 6.34 5.64
C GLU A 105 2.99 5.48 6.78
N TYR A 106 2.81 4.18 6.66
CA TYR A 106 3.36 3.18 7.57
C TYR A 106 4.48 2.40 6.89
N LYS A 107 5.43 1.92 7.71
CA LYS A 107 6.52 1.03 7.25
C LYS A 107 6.44 -0.29 8.00
N ALA A 108 6.31 -1.38 7.25
CA ALA A 108 6.22 -2.74 7.77
C ALA A 108 7.49 -3.54 7.47
N THR A 109 7.93 -4.30 8.47
CA THR A 109 8.97 -5.31 8.34
C THR A 109 8.52 -6.57 9.04
N PHE A 110 8.50 -7.67 8.32
CA PHE A 110 8.07 -8.99 8.77
C PHE A 110 9.31 -9.80 9.08
N ILE A 111 9.31 -10.50 10.20
CA ILE A 111 10.43 -11.30 10.67
C ILE A 111 9.88 -12.65 11.11
N VAL A 112 10.41 -13.73 10.58
CA VAL A 112 10.07 -15.10 10.97
C VAL A 112 11.34 -15.82 11.39
N SER A 113 11.36 -16.36 12.61
CA SER A 113 12.52 -17.04 13.19
C SER A 113 12.32 -18.55 13.13
N SER A 114 13.28 -19.28 12.57
CA SER A 114 13.30 -20.74 12.42
C SER A 114 14.44 -21.37 13.25
N THR A 115 14.70 -22.66 13.05
CA THR A 115 15.89 -23.33 13.60
C THR A 115 17.17 -22.80 12.96
N ASP A 116 17.16 -22.58 11.65
CA ASP A 116 18.33 -22.16 10.86
C ASP A 116 18.62 -20.66 10.89
N GLY A 117 17.68 -19.84 11.37
CA GLY A 117 17.87 -18.41 11.52
C GLY A 117 16.62 -17.58 11.32
N ASP A 118 16.81 -16.27 11.25
CA ASP A 118 15.75 -15.29 11.07
C ASP A 118 15.65 -14.87 9.60
N VAL A 119 14.45 -14.91 9.06
CA VAL A 119 14.13 -14.44 7.71
C VAL A 119 13.35 -13.14 7.79
N LEU A 120 13.76 -12.15 7.00
CA LEU A 120 13.12 -10.85 6.92
C LEU A 120 12.41 -10.66 5.59
N TYR A 121 11.24 -10.03 5.64
CA TYR A 121 10.56 -9.50 4.48
C TYR A 121 10.17 -8.02 4.72
N PRO A 122 10.49 -7.11 3.81
CA PRO A 122 11.41 -7.27 2.67
C PRO A 122 12.82 -7.71 3.10
N ALA A 123 13.59 -8.29 2.18
CA ALA A 123 14.91 -8.87 2.50
C ALA A 123 15.87 -7.82 3.08
N GLN A 124 16.89 -8.28 3.83
CA GLN A 124 17.83 -7.37 4.48
C GLN A 124 18.50 -6.43 3.44
N GLY A 125 18.47 -5.12 3.72
CA GLY A 125 18.97 -4.09 2.81
C GLY A 125 17.95 -3.56 1.79
N GLN A 126 16.75 -4.15 1.73
CA GLN A 126 15.63 -3.57 0.99
C GLN A 126 14.85 -2.56 1.83
N ALA A 127 14.18 -1.63 1.16
CA ALA A 127 13.27 -0.71 1.83
C ALA A 127 12.09 -1.48 2.43
N ALA A 128 11.71 -1.13 3.66
CA ALA A 128 10.53 -1.68 4.33
C ALA A 128 9.27 -1.52 3.47
N HIS A 129 8.33 -2.47 3.60
CA HIS A 129 7.07 -2.42 2.88
C HIS A 129 6.28 -1.18 3.30
N GLN A 130 5.93 -0.33 2.35
CA GLN A 130 5.21 0.92 2.61
C GLN A 130 3.75 0.78 2.20
N PHE A 131 2.86 1.24 3.09
CA PHE A 131 1.45 1.32 2.80
C PHE A 131 0.84 2.57 3.45
N THR A 132 -0.23 3.08 2.87
CA THR A 132 -0.93 4.28 3.34
C THR A 132 -2.20 3.92 4.07
N VAL A 133 -2.39 4.47 5.27
CA VAL A 133 -3.63 4.37 6.04
C VAL A 133 -4.50 5.58 5.75
N GLU A 134 -5.71 5.34 5.27
CA GLU A 134 -6.65 6.39 4.89
C GLU A 134 -7.78 6.57 5.90
N ASN A 135 -8.04 7.83 6.28
CA ASN A 135 -9.24 8.20 7.02
C ASN A 135 -10.37 8.56 6.02
N LEU A 136 -11.25 7.60 5.73
CA LEU A 136 -12.39 7.83 4.83
C LEU A 136 -13.33 8.95 5.33
N PRO A 137 -13.76 8.98 6.61
CA PRO A 137 -14.59 10.06 7.12
C PRO A 137 -14.02 11.47 6.87
N ILE A 138 -12.72 11.66 7.13
CA ILE A 138 -12.04 12.95 6.88
C ILE A 138 -11.98 13.25 5.38
N LYS A 139 -11.63 12.27 4.53
CA LYS A 139 -11.62 12.44 3.07
C LYS A 139 -12.99 12.89 2.54
N TRP A 140 -14.06 12.23 2.97
CA TRP A 140 -15.43 12.59 2.57
C TRP A 140 -15.85 13.96 3.12
N GLY A 141 -15.46 14.30 4.36
CA GLY A 141 -15.71 15.61 4.95
C GLY A 141 -15.04 16.74 4.18
N ILE A 142 -13.76 16.57 3.82
CA ILE A 142 -13.01 17.55 2.99
C ILE A 142 -13.64 17.66 1.61
N PHE A 143 -13.99 16.54 0.99
CA PHE A 143 -14.62 16.55 -0.33
C PHE A 143 -15.98 17.27 -0.32
N ALA A 144 -16.85 16.94 0.63
CA ALA A 144 -18.16 17.57 0.76
C ALA A 144 -18.05 19.07 1.09
N GLY A 145 -17.22 19.43 2.08
CA GLY A 145 -16.98 20.82 2.46
C GLY A 145 -16.37 21.63 1.31
N GLY A 146 -15.35 21.09 0.64
CA GLY A 146 -14.73 21.73 -0.51
C GLY A 146 -15.67 21.86 -1.71
N THR A 147 -16.56 20.88 -1.93
CA THR A 147 -17.61 20.97 -2.95
C THR A 147 -18.60 22.10 -2.62
N LEU A 148 -19.04 22.24 -1.36
CA LEU A 148 -19.90 23.34 -0.93
C LEU A 148 -19.23 24.70 -1.13
N VAL A 149 -17.95 24.84 -0.73
CA VAL A 149 -17.16 26.06 -0.97
C VAL A 149 -17.05 26.34 -2.47
N SER A 150 -16.81 25.31 -3.28
CA SER A 150 -16.72 25.46 -4.74
C SER A 150 -18.04 25.92 -5.34
N LEU A 151 -19.18 25.34 -4.97
CA LEU A 151 -20.45 25.62 -5.65
C LEU A 151 -21.12 26.90 -5.15
N LEU A 152 -20.94 27.26 -3.89
CA LEU A 152 -21.67 28.36 -3.25
C LEU A 152 -20.77 29.56 -2.95
N PHE A 153 -19.63 29.33 -2.31
CA PHE A 153 -18.81 30.41 -1.78
C PHE A 153 -17.96 31.09 -2.85
N LEU A 154 -17.29 30.32 -3.72
CA LEU A 154 -16.42 30.87 -4.77
C LEU A 154 -17.17 31.77 -5.78
N PRO A 155 -18.34 31.38 -6.31
CA PRO A 155 -19.13 32.25 -7.18
C PRO A 155 -19.62 33.53 -6.47
N TYR A 156 -19.98 33.43 -5.19
CA TYR A 156 -20.38 34.58 -4.41
C TYR A 156 -19.21 35.55 -4.15
N LEU A 157 -18.05 35.02 -3.73
CA LEU A 157 -16.86 35.81 -3.46
C LEU A 157 -16.36 36.54 -4.71
N THR A 158 -16.31 35.82 -5.85
CA THR A 158 -15.94 36.42 -7.13
C THR A 158 -16.90 37.53 -7.54
N TYR A 159 -18.20 37.35 -7.34
CA TYR A 159 -19.20 38.41 -7.56
C TYR A 159 -18.94 39.65 -6.70
N VAL A 160 -18.72 39.47 -5.40
CA VAL A 160 -18.46 40.59 -4.48
C VAL A 160 -17.18 41.35 -4.86
N LEU A 161 -16.09 40.63 -5.19
CA LEU A 161 -14.82 41.23 -5.62
C LEU A 161 -14.96 42.00 -6.93
N PHE A 162 -15.62 41.43 -7.93
CA PHE A 162 -15.87 42.12 -9.20
C PHE A 162 -16.75 43.36 -9.01
N ARG A 163 -17.76 43.28 -8.13
CA ARG A 163 -18.63 44.41 -7.84
C ARG A 163 -17.90 45.51 -7.06
N SER A 164 -17.02 45.15 -6.13
CA SER A 164 -16.24 46.13 -5.36
C SER A 164 -15.21 46.86 -6.22
N MET A 165 -14.66 46.21 -7.25
CA MET A 165 -13.76 46.81 -8.23
C MET A 165 -14.50 47.65 -9.28
N ASN A 166 -15.72 47.26 -9.65
CA ASN A 166 -16.52 47.98 -10.65
C ASN A 166 -17.71 48.72 -10.02
N GLN A 167 -17.43 49.69 -9.14
CA GLN A 167 -18.48 50.42 -8.42
C GLN A 167 -19.33 51.31 -9.35
N ARG A 168 -18.77 51.80 -10.45
CA ARG A 168 -19.40 52.76 -11.38
C ARG A 168 -19.84 52.19 -12.73
N GLY A 169 -19.43 50.97 -13.09
CA GLY A 169 -19.79 50.35 -14.37
C GLY A 169 -21.11 49.56 -14.34
N ASP A 170 -21.48 49.04 -15.51
CA ASP A 170 -22.70 48.26 -15.71
C ASP A 170 -22.70 47.01 -14.79
N PRO A 171 -23.65 46.91 -13.84
CA PRO A 171 -23.74 45.77 -12.93
C PRO A 171 -23.96 44.43 -13.65
N SER A 172 -24.57 44.44 -14.85
CA SER A 172 -24.81 43.23 -15.63
C SER A 172 -23.52 42.63 -16.20
N GLY A 173 -22.62 43.49 -16.70
CA GLY A 173 -21.31 43.07 -17.21
C GLY A 173 -20.40 42.52 -16.10
N ALA A 174 -20.39 43.19 -14.94
CA ALA A 174 -19.64 42.73 -13.77
C ALA A 174 -20.14 41.37 -13.26
N ALA A 175 -21.46 41.17 -13.21
CA ALA A 175 -22.07 39.91 -12.77
C ALA A 175 -21.70 38.73 -13.68
N ARG A 176 -21.71 38.93 -15.01
CA ARG A 176 -21.36 37.88 -15.99
C ARG A 176 -19.88 37.51 -15.91
N GLY A 177 -18.99 38.49 -15.83
CA GLY A 177 -17.55 38.25 -15.69
C GLY A 177 -17.21 37.51 -14.40
N ALA A 178 -17.81 37.94 -13.29
CA ALA A 178 -17.64 37.27 -12.00
C ALA A 178 -18.15 35.83 -12.00
N LEU A 179 -19.32 35.58 -12.60
CA LEU A 179 -19.92 34.25 -12.67
C LEU A 179 -19.07 33.28 -13.49
N LEU A 180 -18.52 33.73 -14.63
CA LEU A 180 -17.60 32.91 -15.43
C LEU A 180 -16.32 32.56 -14.66
N ILE A 181 -15.70 33.53 -14.00
CA ILE A 181 -14.49 33.31 -13.22
C ILE A 181 -14.78 32.44 -12.00
N GLY A 182 -15.92 32.67 -11.34
CA GLY A 182 -16.42 31.84 -10.25
C GLY A 182 -16.54 30.38 -10.67
N ILE A 183 -17.24 30.09 -11.76
CA ILE A 183 -17.38 28.73 -12.30
C ILE A 183 -16.03 28.08 -12.59
N LEU A 184 -15.09 28.81 -13.20
CA LEU A 184 -13.76 28.28 -13.51
C LEU A 184 -12.96 27.94 -12.24
N LEU A 185 -13.00 28.81 -11.23
CA LEU A 185 -12.35 28.55 -9.93
C LEU A 185 -13.01 27.39 -9.19
N SER A 186 -14.34 27.31 -9.23
CA SER A 186 -15.11 26.19 -8.66
C SER A 186 -14.74 24.88 -9.32
N ALA A 187 -14.66 24.85 -10.65
CA ALA A 187 -14.24 23.69 -11.42
C ALA A 187 -12.79 23.31 -11.06
N ALA A 188 -11.86 24.26 -11.05
CA ALA A 188 -10.46 24.00 -10.69
C ALA A 188 -10.31 23.43 -9.28
N LEU A 189 -11.03 23.99 -8.29
CA LEU A 189 -11.01 23.50 -6.91
C LEU A 189 -11.62 22.10 -6.80
N PHE A 190 -12.75 21.85 -7.46
CA PHE A 190 -13.37 20.54 -7.50
C PHE A 190 -12.44 19.49 -8.12
N ILE A 191 -11.81 19.82 -9.24
CA ILE A 191 -10.82 18.98 -9.92
C ILE A 191 -9.67 18.62 -8.98
N TYR A 192 -9.12 19.62 -8.28
CA TYR A 192 -8.03 19.41 -7.32
C TYR A 192 -8.45 18.50 -6.16
N LEU A 193 -9.62 18.73 -5.58
CA LEU A 193 -10.15 17.90 -4.48
C LEU A 193 -10.46 16.48 -4.93
N PHE A 194 -10.98 16.31 -6.15
CA PHE A 194 -11.29 15.00 -6.70
C PHE A 194 -10.01 14.23 -7.03
N ALA A 195 -9.03 14.87 -7.68
CA ALA A 195 -7.76 14.25 -8.01
C ALA A 195 -6.94 13.88 -6.77
N SER A 196 -6.99 14.69 -5.71
CA SER A 196 -6.33 14.35 -4.43
C SER A 196 -7.02 13.20 -3.68
N ALA A 197 -8.34 13.06 -3.79
CA ALA A 197 -9.08 11.99 -3.12
C ALA A 197 -9.00 10.63 -3.83
N TYR A 198 -9.08 10.63 -5.16
CA TYR A 198 -9.25 9.42 -5.99
C TYR A 198 -8.06 9.13 -6.92
N GLY A 199 -7.06 10.02 -6.96
CA GLY A 199 -5.92 9.93 -7.85
C GLY A 199 -6.20 10.49 -9.26
N PRO A 200 -5.13 10.78 -10.02
CA PRO A 200 -5.24 11.45 -11.32
C PRO A 200 -5.94 10.61 -12.40
N LEU A 201 -5.88 9.28 -12.31
CA LEU A 201 -6.53 8.38 -13.28
C LEU A 201 -8.05 8.33 -13.10
N ALA A 202 -8.54 8.30 -11.86
CA ALA A 202 -9.98 8.35 -11.58
C ALA A 202 -10.58 9.69 -12.05
N PHE A 203 -9.81 10.77 -11.93
CA PHE A 203 -10.20 12.08 -12.45
C PHE A 203 -10.33 12.10 -13.99
N ALA A 204 -9.34 11.55 -14.70
CA ALA A 204 -9.40 11.43 -16.16
C ALA A 204 -10.63 10.60 -16.61
N GLY A 205 -10.92 9.49 -15.93
CA GLY A 205 -12.13 8.70 -16.16
C GLY A 205 -13.42 9.49 -15.93
N GLY A 206 -13.48 10.29 -14.87
CA GLY A 206 -14.61 11.18 -14.58
C GLY A 206 -14.85 12.24 -15.64
N ILE A 207 -13.78 12.87 -16.16
CA ILE A 207 -13.90 13.82 -17.29
C ILE A 207 -14.44 13.13 -18.54
N ILE A 208 -13.88 11.96 -18.90
CA ILE A 208 -14.29 11.22 -20.09
C ILE A 208 -15.77 10.84 -20.00
N ALA A 209 -16.22 10.35 -18.84
CA ALA A 209 -17.64 10.02 -18.60
C ALA A 209 -18.54 11.27 -18.66
N GLY A 210 -18.11 12.39 -18.08
CA GLY A 210 -18.83 13.66 -18.14
C GLY A 210 -18.96 14.21 -19.57
N LEU A 211 -17.87 14.19 -20.34
CA LEU A 211 -17.87 14.58 -21.75
C LEU A 211 -18.75 13.66 -22.60
N ALA A 212 -18.70 12.34 -22.37
CA ALA A 212 -19.57 11.38 -23.04
C ALA A 212 -21.05 11.67 -22.75
N GLY A 213 -21.39 11.99 -21.50
CA GLY A 213 -22.75 12.40 -21.10
C GLY A 213 -23.20 13.69 -21.79
N ILE A 214 -22.34 14.70 -21.85
CA ILE A 214 -22.62 15.96 -22.57
C ILE A 214 -22.86 15.70 -24.06
N VAL A 215 -21.99 14.90 -24.70
CA VAL A 215 -22.15 14.51 -26.11
C VAL A 215 -23.47 13.76 -26.32
N MET A 216 -23.84 12.85 -25.41
CA MET A 216 -25.10 12.10 -25.49
C MET A 216 -26.33 13.02 -25.37
N VAL A 217 -26.31 13.98 -24.44
CA VAL A 217 -27.40 14.96 -24.27
C VAL A 217 -27.50 15.91 -25.48
N LEU A 218 -26.37 16.36 -26.00
CA LEU A 218 -26.33 17.24 -27.17
C LEU A 218 -26.76 16.51 -28.46
N THR A 219 -26.50 15.21 -28.57
CA THR A 219 -26.90 14.39 -29.73
C THR A 219 -28.34 13.91 -29.65
N GLN A 220 -28.93 13.78 -28.46
CA GLN A 220 -30.34 13.41 -28.28
C GLN A 220 -31.32 14.49 -28.78
N LYS A 221 -30.91 15.75 -28.93
CA LYS A 221 -31.81 16.87 -29.29
C LYS A 221 -32.05 17.07 -30.79
N ARG A 222 -31.84 16.05 -31.63
CA ARG A 222 -32.08 16.11 -33.09
C ARG A 222 -32.95 14.96 -33.63
N ARG A 223 -33.97 14.56 -32.89
CA ARG A 223 -35.10 13.78 -33.44
C ARG A 223 -36.42 14.40 -33.04
#